data_AF-A0A7S9KQ58-F1
#
_entry.id   AF-A0A7S9KQ58-F1
#
_cell.length_a   1.000
_cell.length_b   1.000
_cell.length_c   1.000
_cell.angle_alpha   90.00
_cell.angle_beta   90.00
_cell.angle_gamma   90.00
#
_symmetry.space_group_name_H-M   'P 1'
#
loop_
_entity.id
_entity.type
_entity.pdbx_description
1 polymer ?
#
loop_
_entity_poly.entity_id
_entity_poly.type
_entity_poly.pdbx_seq_one_letter_code
_entity_poly.pdbx_strand_id
1 'polypeptide(L)'
;MRLTPTEEEIRSRYNPDLLKKSIEGREERQHEFDDFVTRLKEYSKSDKPIWVVVKEEEERRKKAVLGAAKVQQKEADARREEMRREAGLESR
;
A
#
# COMPACT_ATOMS: atom_id res chain seq x y z
N MET A 1 1.64 39.40 12.93
CA MET A 1 2.96 38.74 12.95
C MET A 1 2.73 37.24 12.91
N ARG A 2 3.18 36.51 11.87
CA ARG A 2 3.07 35.05 11.82
C ARG A 2 4.18 34.46 12.71
N LEU A 3 3.81 33.67 13.71
CA LEU A 3 4.73 33.03 14.65
C LEU A 3 5.32 31.73 14.08
N THR A 4 4.68 31.15 13.05
CA THR A 4 5.10 29.88 12.45
C THR A 4 6.03 30.12 11.26
N PRO A 5 7.25 29.56 11.25
CA PRO A 5 8.15 29.61 10.11
C PRO A 5 7.54 28.97 8.85
N THR A 6 7.95 29.45 7.68
CA THR A 6 7.65 28.83 6.39
C THR A 6 8.43 27.54 6.18
N GLU A 7 7.99 26.70 5.25
CA GLU A 7 8.65 25.43 4.95
C GLU A 7 10.09 25.64 4.44
N GLU A 8 10.34 26.72 3.70
CA GLU A 8 11.67 27.08 3.22
C GLU A 8 12.59 27.54 4.36
N GLU A 9 12.08 28.32 5.31
CA GLU A 9 12.82 28.73 6.51
C GLU A 9 13.13 27.56 7.46
N ILE A 10 12.29 26.52 7.46
CA ILE A 10 12.55 25.28 8.20
C ILE A 10 13.62 24.46 7.46
N ARG A 11 13.50 24.32 6.14
CA ARG A 11 14.42 23.54 5.30
C ARG A 11 15.83 24.13 5.27
N SER A 12 15.97 25.45 5.35
CA SER A 12 17.29 26.12 5.42
C SER A 12 18.07 25.79 6.70
N ARG A 13 17.40 25.30 7.74
CA ARG A 13 18.01 24.87 9.01
C ARG A 13 18.37 23.39 9.05
N TYR A 14 18.10 22.63 7.98
CA TYR A 14 18.43 21.21 7.92
C TYR A 14 19.94 21.00 7.80
N ASN A 15 20.43 19.92 8.41
CA ASN A 15 21.77 19.44 8.09
C ASN A 15 21.80 18.85 6.66
N PRO A 16 22.98 18.67 6.05
CA PRO A 16 23.09 18.23 4.65
C PRO A 16 22.34 16.92 4.34
N ASP A 17 22.38 15.96 5.25
CA ASP A 17 21.72 14.66 5.06
C ASP A 17 20.19 14.76 5.07
N LEU A 18 19.62 15.55 5.99
CA LEU A 18 18.18 15.80 6.04
C LEU A 18 17.71 16.63 4.85
N LEU A 19 18.52 17.58 4.40
CA LEU A 19 18.22 18.36 3.20
C LEU A 19 18.16 17.45 1.97
N LYS A 20 19.15 16.57 1.81
CA LYS A 20 19.19 15.58 0.72
C LYS A 20 17.96 14.68 0.73
N LYS A 21 17.64 14.04 1.87
CA LYS A 21 16.42 13.22 2.01
C LYS A 21 15.13 14.02 1.80
N SER A 22 15.11 15.28 2.22
CA SER A 22 13.96 16.15 2.02
C SER A 22 13.69 16.41 0.54
N ILE A 23 14.73 16.48 -0.29
CA ILE A 23 14.64 16.71 -1.74
C ILE A 23 14.26 15.42 -2.45
N GLU A 24 14.98 14.32 -2.17
CA GLU A 24 14.78 13.02 -2.82
C GLU A 24 13.37 12.47 -2.57
N GLY A 25 12.89 12.50 -1.33
CA GLY A 25 11.57 11.97 -0.98
C GLY A 25 10.43 12.98 -1.07
N ARG A 26 10.62 14.15 -1.70
CA ARG A 26 9.60 15.22 -1.71
C ARG A 26 8.35 14.79 -2.48
N GLU A 27 8.55 14.28 -3.68
CA GLU A 27 7.46 13.87 -4.56
C GLU A 27 6.69 12.68 -3.97
N GLU A 28 7.42 11.67 -3.48
CA GLU A 28 6.83 10.52 -2.79
C GLU A 28 5.98 10.95 -1.59
N ARG A 29 6.51 11.79 -0.69
CA ARG A 29 5.73 12.30 0.46
C ARG A 29 4.51 13.11 0.04
N GLN A 30 4.60 13.89 -1.04
CA GLN A 30 3.46 14.65 -1.56
C GLN A 30 2.37 13.70 -2.04
N HIS A 31 2.74 12.67 -2.80
CA HIS A 31 1.83 11.64 -3.28
C HIS A 31 1.20 10.86 -2.12
N GLU A 32 2.01 10.40 -1.16
CA GLU A 32 1.52 9.70 0.03
C GLU A 32 0.53 10.55 0.85
N PHE A 33 0.79 11.85 0.96
CA PHE A 33 -0.10 12.79 1.63
C PHE A 33 -1.42 12.93 0.90
N ASP A 34 -1.38 13.12 -0.43
CA ASP A 34 -2.59 13.25 -1.25
C ASP A 34 -3.43 11.97 -1.22
N ASP A 35 -2.78 10.80 -1.28
CA ASP A 35 -3.41 9.49 -1.12
C ASP A 35 -4.03 9.31 0.27
N PHE A 36 -3.33 9.74 1.32
CA PHE A 36 -3.83 9.69 2.69
C PHE A 36 -5.07 10.55 2.85
N VAL A 37 -5.02 11.81 2.40
CA VAL A 37 -6.17 12.74 2.48
C VAL A 37 -7.35 12.23 1.65
N THR A 38 -7.09 11.64 0.48
CA THR A 38 -8.12 11.05 -0.36
C THR A 38 -8.82 9.89 0.35
N ARG A 39 -8.06 8.97 0.95
CA ARG A 39 -8.63 7.88 1.77
C ARG A 39 -9.40 8.40 2.98
N LEU A 40 -8.86 9.41 3.66
CA LEU A 40 -9.52 10.01 4.83
C LEU A 40 -10.87 10.62 4.45
N LYS A 41 -10.94 11.34 3.33
CA LYS A 41 -12.19 11.86 2.77
C LYS A 41 -13.17 10.73 2.45
N GLU A 42 -12.70 9.63 1.88
CA GLU A 42 -13.55 8.47 1.60
C GLU A 42 -14.11 7.87 2.89
N TYR A 43 -13.26 7.65 3.90
CA TYR A 43 -13.68 7.07 5.17
C TYR A 43 -14.64 7.98 5.94
N SER A 44 -14.51 9.30 5.80
CA SER A 44 -15.43 10.26 6.42
C SER A 44 -16.85 10.24 5.83
N LYS A 45 -17.08 9.56 4.70
CA LYS A 45 -18.43 9.36 4.14
C LYS A 45 -19.23 8.31 4.92
N SER A 46 -18.58 7.53 5.79
CA SER A 46 -19.24 6.54 6.64
C SER A 46 -19.72 7.18 7.93
N ASP A 47 -20.88 6.74 8.43
CA ASP A 47 -21.38 7.09 9.77
C ASP A 47 -20.57 6.43 10.91
N LYS A 48 -19.66 5.50 10.57
CA LYS A 48 -18.79 4.83 11.54
C LYS A 48 -17.59 5.72 11.91
N PRO A 49 -17.02 5.59 13.12
CA PRO A 49 -15.75 6.22 13.44
C PRO A 49 -14.65 5.82 12.45
N ILE A 50 -13.79 6.77 12.04
CA ILE A 50 -12.76 6.57 11.02
C ILE A 50 -11.87 5.36 11.33
N TRP A 51 -11.49 5.15 12.59
CA TRP A 51 -10.64 4.03 13.00
C TRP A 51 -11.30 2.65 12.77
N VAL A 52 -12.64 2.57 12.83
CA VAL A 52 -13.39 1.34 12.52
C VAL A 52 -13.32 1.06 11.03
N VAL A 53 -13.58 2.06 10.19
CA VAL A 53 -13.54 1.93 8.72
C VAL A 53 -12.14 1.54 8.24
N VAL A 54 -11.10 2.16 8.80
CA VAL A 54 -9.70 1.82 8.51
C VAL A 54 -9.43 0.35 8.83
N LYS A 55 -9.85 -0.13 10.01
CA LYS A 55 -9.66 -1.53 10.40
C LYS A 55 -10.41 -2.50 9.48
N GLU A 56 -11.64 -2.17 9.10
CA GLU A 56 -12.43 -2.96 8.15
C GLU A 56 -11.74 -3.05 6.78
N GLU A 57 -11.20 -1.94 6.28
CA GLU A 57 -10.44 -1.87 5.03
C GLU A 57 -9.13 -2.68 5.10
N GLU A 58 -8.39 -2.63 6.19
CA GLU A 58 -7.19 -3.44 6.40
C GLU A 58 -7.52 -4.94 6.38
N GLU A 59 -8.58 -5.35 7.08
CA GLU A 59 -9.03 -6.75 7.08
C GLU A 59 -9.51 -7.19 5.70
N ARG A 60 -10.20 -6.32 4.95
CA ARG A 60 -10.58 -6.57 3.56
C ARG A 60 -9.36 -6.76 2.66
N ARG A 61 -8.34 -5.90 2.79
CA ARG A 61 -7.08 -6.00 2.03
C ARG A 61 -6.34 -7.29 2.34
N LYS A 62 -6.20 -7.66 3.62
CA LYS A 62 -5.57 -8.93 4.02
C LYS A 62 -6.28 -10.14 3.41
N LYS A 63 -7.62 -10.17 3.47
CA LYS A 63 -8.42 -11.24 2.86
C LYS A 63 -8.24 -11.30 1.35
N ALA A 64 -8.18 -10.16 0.67
CA ALA A 64 -7.95 -10.10 -0.77
C ALA A 64 -6.56 -10.67 -1.15
N VAL A 65 -5.51 -10.31 -0.42
CA VAL A 65 -4.15 -10.83 -0.64
C VAL A 65 -4.11 -12.35 -0.44
N LEU A 66 -4.69 -12.84 0.65
CA LEU A 66 -4.76 -14.29 0.93
C LEU A 66 -5.60 -15.04 -0.12
N GLY A 67 -6.69 -14.44 -0.59
CA GLY A 67 -7.53 -14.98 -1.65
C GLY A 67 -6.76 -15.09 -2.97
N ALA A 68 -6.09 -14.02 -3.38
CA ALA A 68 -5.27 -13.99 -4.59
C ALA A 68 -4.14 -15.04 -4.53
N ALA A 69 -3.43 -15.14 -3.40
CA ALA A 69 -2.38 -16.15 -3.22
C ALA A 69 -2.91 -17.59 -3.37
N LYS A 70 -4.11 -17.88 -2.83
CA LYS A 70 -4.74 -19.21 -2.97
C LYS A 70 -5.14 -19.51 -4.42
N VAL A 71 -5.64 -18.53 -5.15
CA VAL A 71 -5.97 -18.70 -6.58
C VAL A 71 -4.70 -19.00 -7.39
N GLN A 72 -3.64 -18.21 -7.17
CA GLN A 72 -2.35 -18.42 -7.84
C GLN A 72 -1.76 -19.80 -7.53
N GLN A 73 -1.86 -20.30 -6.30
CA GLN A 73 -1.43 -21.65 -5.95
C GLN A 73 -2.23 -22.72 -6.70
N LYS A 74 -3.57 -22.63 -6.72
CA LYS A 74 -4.42 -23.57 -7.44
C LYS A 74 -4.13 -23.60 -8.93
N GLU A 75 -3.91 -22.43 -9.54
CA GLU A 75 -3.54 -22.34 -10.96
C GLU A 75 -2.17 -22.97 -11.22
N ALA A 76 -1.19 -22.75 -10.33
CA ALA A 76 0.12 -23.38 -10.44
C ALA A 76 0.06 -24.91 -10.25
N ASP A 77 -0.77 -25.39 -9.33
CA ASP A 77 -1.02 -26.83 -9.11
C ASP A 77 -1.68 -27.46 -10.34
N ALA A 78 -2.74 -26.83 -10.87
CA ALA A 78 -3.42 -27.31 -12.07
C ALA A 78 -2.48 -27.38 -13.29
N ARG A 79 -1.63 -26.36 -13.49
CA ARG A 79 -0.61 -26.38 -14.55
C ARG A 79 0.42 -27.50 -14.34
N ARG A 80 0.82 -27.77 -13.10
CA ARG A 80 1.74 -28.88 -12.78
C ARG A 80 1.11 -30.24 -13.05
N GLU A 81 -0.18 -30.41 -12.74
CA GLU A 81 -0.91 -31.64 -13.02
C GLU A 81 -1.12 -31.86 -14.52
N GLU A 82 -1.46 -30.82 -15.27
CA GLU A 82 -1.59 -30.87 -16.73
C GLU A 82 -0.26 -31.30 -17.39
N MET A 83 0.86 -30.68 -17.01
CA MET A 83 2.18 -31.11 -17.51
C MET A 83 2.55 -32.53 -17.13
N ARG A 84 2.12 -33.04 -15.95
CA ARG A 84 2.35 -34.44 -15.55
C ARG A 84 1.53 -35.42 -16.38
N ARG A 85 0.28 -35.07 -16.72
CA ARG A 85 -0.58 -35.87 -17.61
C ARG A 85 -0.02 -35.92 -19.03
N GLU A 86 0.37 -34.77 -19.58
CA GLU A 86 0.96 -34.69 -20.93
C GLU A 86 2.30 -35.43 -21.04
N ALA A 87 3.10 -35.45 -19.97
CA ALA A 87 4.36 -36.20 -19.92
C ALA A 87 4.18 -37.73 -19.74
N GLY A 88 2.94 -38.24 -19.69
CA GLY A 88 2.65 -39.67 -19.55
C GLY A 88 3.03 -40.26 -18.19
N LEU A 89 3.21 -39.42 -17.16
CA LEU A 89 3.56 -39.82 -15.79
C LEU A 89 2.33 -40.12 -14.92
N GLU A 90 1.20 -40.53 -15.53
CA GLU A 90 0.08 -41.09 -14.77
C GLU A 90 0.51 -42.48 -14.27
N SER A 91 0.81 -42.58 -12.97
CA SER A 91 1.07 -43.86 -12.32
C SER A 91 -0.14 -44.78 -12.52
N ARG A 92 0.14 -45.97 -13.05
CA ARG A 92 -0.72 -47.15 -12.90
C ARG A 92 -0.97 -47.46 -11.43
#